data_AF-A0AAV3Z4K0-F1
#
_entry.id   AF-A0AAV3Z4K0-F1
#
_cell.length_a   1.000
_cell.length_b   1.000
_cell.length_c   1.000
_cell.angle_alpha   90.00
_cell.angle_beta   90.00
_cell.angle_gamma   90.00
#
_symmetry.space_group_name_H-M   'P 1'
#
loop_
_entity.id
_entity.type
_entity.pdbx_description
1 polymer ?
#
loop_
_entity_poly.entity_id
_entity_poly.type
_entity_poly.pdbx_seq_one_letter_code
_entity_poly.pdbx_strand_id
1 'polypeptide(L)'
;MKFKRFVKEQMFSEREAKDYLCWVLVDRAADYYTLILREDRHIPLRQMMKRMEQRFTSRHLRETALIRFQNAKQRIEESIEDWAERLTNTIKHYTLSRKTQKQVSGSGTSNK
;
A
#
# COMPACT_ATOMS: atom_id res chain seq x y z
N MET A 1 3.01 -7.60 -3.65
CA MET A 1 3.61 -7.97 -4.95
C MET A 1 3.30 -9.41 -5.39
N LYS A 2 3.29 -10.42 -4.50
CA LYS A 2 3.10 -11.84 -4.86
C LYS A 2 1.81 -12.13 -5.66
N PHE A 3 0.66 -11.61 -5.22
CA PHE A 3 -0.63 -11.82 -5.90
C PHE A 3 -0.70 -11.20 -7.31
N LYS A 4 -0.20 -9.98 -7.49
CA LYS A 4 -0.18 -9.31 -8.82
C LYS A 4 0.66 -10.09 -9.84
N ARG A 5 1.75 -10.70 -9.38
CA ARG A 5 2.58 -11.58 -10.22
C ARG A 5 1.85 -12.87 -10.59
N PHE A 6 1.22 -13.52 -9.60
CA PHE A 6 0.43 -14.74 -9.81
C PHE A 6 -0.68 -14.54 -10.86
N VAL A 7 -1.49 -13.47 -10.74
CA VAL A 7 -2.55 -13.17 -11.71
C VAL A 7 -1.99 -12.95 -13.12
N LYS A 8 -0.83 -12.30 -13.24
CA LYS A 8 -0.18 -12.03 -14.54
C LYS A 8 0.35 -13.32 -15.20
N GLU A 9 0.98 -14.19 -14.43
CA GLU A 9 1.56 -15.44 -14.93
C GLU A 9 0.50 -16.45 -15.36
N GLN A 10 -0.64 -16.48 -14.67
CA GLN A 10 -1.75 -17.38 -14.98
C GLN A 10 -2.74 -16.83 -16.02
N MET A 11 -2.53 -15.59 -16.48
CA MET A 11 -3.38 -14.90 -17.47
C MET A 11 -4.89 -14.91 -17.11
N PHE A 12 -5.22 -14.81 -15.82
CA PHE A 12 -6.61 -14.84 -15.38
C PHE A 12 -7.41 -13.65 -15.91
N SER A 13 -8.68 -13.91 -16.20
CA SER A 13 -9.66 -12.85 -16.40
C SER A 13 -9.85 -12.04 -15.12
N GLU A 14 -10.37 -10.84 -15.26
CA GLU A 14 -10.62 -9.96 -14.12
C GLU A 14 -11.61 -10.57 -13.11
N ARG A 15 -12.55 -11.39 -13.58
CA ARG A 15 -13.51 -12.12 -12.75
C ARG A 15 -12.80 -13.19 -11.92
N GLU A 16 -12.04 -14.07 -12.58
CA GLU A 16 -11.31 -15.15 -11.90
C GLU A 16 -10.34 -14.60 -10.86
N ALA A 17 -9.62 -13.52 -11.20
CA ALA A 17 -8.71 -12.88 -10.26
C ALA A 17 -9.43 -12.29 -9.02
N LYS A 18 -10.68 -11.82 -9.15
CA LYS A 18 -11.48 -11.37 -7.99
C LYS A 18 -11.96 -12.54 -7.13
N ASP A 19 -12.31 -13.66 -7.75
CA ASP A 19 -12.74 -14.88 -7.05
C ASP A 19 -11.56 -15.46 -6.24
N TYR A 20 -10.39 -15.60 -6.86
CA TYR A 20 -9.18 -16.02 -6.14
C TYR A 20 -8.75 -15.03 -5.08
N LEU A 21 -8.95 -13.73 -5.31
CA LEU A 21 -8.67 -12.72 -4.28
C LEU A 21 -9.57 -12.95 -3.06
N CYS A 22 -10.86 -13.27 -3.25
CA CYS A 22 -11.76 -13.48 -2.11
C CYS A 22 -11.34 -14.70 -1.26
N TRP A 23 -10.84 -15.77 -1.89
CA TRP A 23 -10.39 -16.98 -1.20
C TRP A 23 -9.19 -16.79 -0.28
N VAL A 24 -8.32 -15.82 -0.58
CA VAL A 24 -7.10 -15.58 0.22
C VAL A 24 -7.31 -14.55 1.32
N LEU A 25 -8.49 -13.92 1.39
CA LEU A 25 -8.80 -12.92 2.41
C LEU A 25 -9.44 -13.57 3.63
N VAL A 26 -9.03 -13.13 4.81
CA VAL A 26 -9.52 -13.62 6.10
C VAL A 26 -9.95 -12.46 6.99
N ASP A 27 -10.84 -12.75 7.92
CA ASP A 27 -11.34 -11.84 8.95
C ASP A 27 -11.77 -10.47 8.38
N ARG A 28 -11.27 -9.38 8.97
CA ARG A 28 -11.59 -8.00 8.61
C ARG A 28 -11.29 -7.67 7.15
N ALA A 29 -10.35 -8.37 6.52
CA ALA A 29 -10.01 -8.15 5.12
C ALA A 29 -11.11 -8.72 4.20
N ALA A 30 -11.67 -9.88 4.54
CA ALA A 30 -12.83 -10.43 3.84
C ALA A 30 -14.06 -9.53 4.01
N ASP A 31 -14.33 -9.08 5.24
CA ASP A 31 -15.45 -8.16 5.53
C ASP A 31 -15.36 -6.87 4.70
N TYR A 32 -14.17 -6.27 4.63
CA TYR A 32 -13.95 -5.04 3.87
C TYR A 32 -14.06 -5.27 2.36
N TYR A 33 -13.61 -6.41 1.86
CA TYR A 33 -13.80 -6.78 0.46
C TYR A 33 -15.29 -6.90 0.11
N THR A 34 -16.09 -7.54 0.96
CA THR A 34 -17.55 -7.61 0.79
C THR A 34 -18.20 -6.23 0.84
N LEU A 35 -17.74 -5.35 1.72
CA LEU A 35 -18.22 -3.96 1.77
C LEU A 35 -17.98 -3.23 0.45
N ILE A 36 -16.77 -3.33 -0.12
CA ILE A 36 -16.45 -2.70 -1.40
C ILE A 36 -17.36 -3.23 -2.52
N LEU A 37 -17.62 -4.55 -2.57
CA LEU A 37 -18.51 -5.14 -3.57
C LEU A 37 -19.98 -4.72 -3.39
N ARG A 38 -20.43 -4.46 -2.15
CA ARG A 38 -21.77 -3.92 -1.88
C ARG A 38 -21.91 -2.49 -2.39
N GLU A 39 -20.87 -1.68 -2.28
CA GLU A 39 -20.84 -0.31 -2.82
C GLU A 39 -20.80 -0.29 -4.35
N ASP A 40 -19.96 -1.13 -4.95
CA ASP A 40 -19.80 -1.24 -6.39
C ASP A 40 -19.49 -2.68 -6.82
N ARG A 41 -20.50 -3.35 -7.40
CA ARG A 41 -20.40 -4.73 -7.89
C ARG A 41 -19.48 -4.88 -9.10
N HIS A 42 -19.25 -3.82 -9.86
CA HIS A 42 -18.45 -3.84 -11.09
C HIS A 42 -17.06 -3.24 -10.92
N ILE A 43 -16.66 -2.88 -9.69
CA ILE A 43 -15.37 -2.28 -9.40
C ILE A 43 -14.21 -3.05 -10.03
N PRO A 44 -13.32 -2.40 -10.80
CA PRO A 44 -12.17 -3.09 -11.38
C PRO A 44 -11.22 -3.65 -10.32
N LEU A 45 -10.61 -4.82 -10.57
CA LEU A 45 -9.68 -5.49 -9.66
C LEU A 45 -8.56 -4.55 -9.22
N ARG A 46 -8.03 -3.72 -10.14
CA ARG A 46 -6.99 -2.73 -9.82
C ARG A 46 -7.46 -1.74 -8.76
N GLN A 47 -8.72 -1.28 -8.84
CA GLN A 47 -9.29 -0.31 -7.91
C GLN A 47 -9.64 -0.98 -6.57
N MET A 48 -10.17 -2.21 -6.61
CA MET A 48 -10.37 -3.05 -5.44
C MET A 48 -9.06 -3.21 -4.64
N MET A 49 -8.00 -3.68 -5.30
CA MET A 49 -6.67 -3.87 -4.70
C MET A 49 -6.12 -2.56 -4.11
N LYS A 50 -6.32 -1.42 -4.78
CA LYS A 50 -5.91 -0.12 -4.27
C LYS A 50 -6.63 0.27 -2.98
N ARG A 51 -7.94 0.03 -2.88
CA ARG A 51 -8.71 0.28 -1.65
C ARG A 51 -8.25 -0.63 -0.51
N MET A 52 -8.04 -1.92 -0.81
CA MET A 52 -7.49 -2.89 0.15
C MET A 52 -6.09 -2.47 0.65
N GLU A 53 -5.21 -2.05 -0.26
CA GLU A 53 -3.89 -1.50 0.09
C GLU A 53 -4.03 -0.26 0.98
N GLN A 54 -4.91 0.69 0.65
CA GLN A 54 -5.12 1.90 1.46
C GLN A 54 -5.66 1.61 2.87
N ARG A 55 -6.52 0.60 3.02
CA ARG A 55 -7.16 0.25 4.30
C ARG A 55 -6.23 -0.55 5.21
N PHE A 56 -5.51 -1.53 4.67
CA PHE A 56 -4.74 -2.50 5.45
C PHE A 56 -3.23 -2.31 5.39
N THR A 57 -2.72 -1.68 4.33
CA THR A 57 -1.34 -1.21 4.37
C THR A 57 -1.38 0.06 5.15
N SER A 58 -1.00 -0.04 6.43
CA SER A 58 -0.80 1.10 7.28
C SER A 58 0.04 2.12 6.51
N ARG A 59 -0.61 3.22 6.10
CA ARG A 59 0.01 4.54 6.13
C ARG A 59 0.47 4.69 7.58
N HIS A 60 1.60 4.08 7.93
CA HIS A 60 2.31 4.37 9.16
C HIS A 60 2.51 5.87 9.08
N LEU A 61 1.70 6.59 9.87
CA LEU A 61 1.32 7.96 9.60
C LEU A 61 2.60 8.73 9.32
N ARG A 62 2.65 9.42 8.20
CA ARG A 62 3.78 10.28 7.84
C ARG A 62 4.21 11.15 9.03
N GLU A 63 3.23 11.59 9.82
CA GLU A 63 3.41 12.27 11.10
C GLU A 63 4.14 11.42 12.13
N THR A 64 3.74 10.17 12.39
CA THR A 64 4.47 9.28 13.32
C THR A 64 5.90 8.98 12.85
N ALA A 65 6.14 8.82 11.55
CA ALA A 65 7.49 8.62 11.02
C ALA A 65 8.35 9.89 11.13
N LEU A 66 7.77 11.06 10.87
CA LEU A 66 8.42 12.36 11.04
C LEU A 66 8.73 12.65 12.51
N ILE A 67 7.78 12.40 13.42
CA ILE A 67 7.96 12.55 14.87
C ILE A 67 9.05 11.59 15.35
N ARG A 68 9.05 10.32 14.90
CA ARG A 68 10.12 9.35 15.23
C ARG A 68 11.48 9.80 14.73
N PHE A 69 11.56 10.38 13.53
CA PHE A 69 12.80 10.93 12.98
C PHE A 69 13.29 12.14 13.78
N GLN A 70 12.41 13.11 14.06
CA GLN A 70 12.74 14.31 14.83
C GLN A 70 13.20 14.00 16.26
N ASN A 71 12.67 12.94 16.86
CA ASN A 71 13.01 12.51 18.22
C ASN A 71 14.09 11.41 18.27
N ALA A 72 14.63 10.96 17.14
CA ALA A 72 15.61 9.89 17.12
C ALA A 72 16.99 10.40 17.55
N LYS A 73 17.39 10.06 18.78
CA LYS A 73 18.76 10.23 19.28
C LYS A 73 19.60 8.99 19.00
N GLN A 74 20.91 9.19 18.87
CA GLN A 74 21.88 8.10 18.88
C GLN A 74 21.84 7.44 20.27
N ARG A 75 21.83 6.11 20.31
CA ARG A 75 21.92 5.38 21.58
C ARG A 75 23.39 5.31 22.03
N ILE A 76 23.63 5.22 23.33
CA ILE A 76 24.98 5.24 23.91
C ILE A 76 25.87 4.11 23.36
N GLU A 77 25.28 2.96 23.04
CA GLU A 77 25.97 1.77 22.54
C GLU A 77 25.92 1.63 21.00
N GLU A 78 25.34 2.62 20.29
CA GLU A 78 25.13 2.55 18.84
C GLU A 78 26.22 3.34 18.10
N SER A 79 26.80 2.73 17.06
CA SER A 79 27.73 3.44 16.18
C SER A 79 27.03 4.55 15.40
N ILE A 80 27.81 5.50 14.86
CA ILE A 80 27.25 6.59 14.06
C ILE A 80 26.63 6.02 12.76
N GLU A 81 27.26 4.98 12.21
CA GLU A 81 26.86 4.28 11.00
C GLU A 81 25.52 3.56 11.20
N ASP A 82 25.37 2.82 12.30
CA ASP A 82 24.12 2.12 12.63
C ASP A 82 22.98 3.11 12.89
N TRP A 83 23.29 4.23 13.55
CA TRP A 83 22.33 5.29 13.77
C TRP A 83 21.86 5.92 12.45
N ALA A 84 22.80 6.21 11.54
CA ALA A 84 22.51 6.76 10.22
C ALA A 84 21.68 5.79 9.36
N GLU A 85 21.96 4.49 9.42
CA GLU A 85 21.18 3.47 8.74
C GLU A 85 19.74 3.41 9.28
N ARG A 86 19.57 3.42 10.61
CA ARG A 86 18.27 3.41 11.27
C ARG A 86 17.43 4.64 10.91
N LEU A 87 18.05 5.83 10.89
CA LEU A 87 17.40 7.06 10.43
C LEU A 87 17.00 6.97 8.95
N THR A 88 17.90 6.49 8.10
CA THR A 88 17.66 6.31 6.67
C THR A 88 16.50 5.36 6.41
N ASN A 89 16.42 4.24 7.13
CA ASN A 89 15.32 3.28 7.01
C ASN A 89 13.98 3.90 7.47
N THR A 90 14.01 4.70 8.54
CA THR A 90 12.83 5.46 9.01
C THR A 90 12.31 6.44 7.93
N ILE A 91 13.22 7.10 7.18
CA ILE A 91 12.87 8.04 6.09
C ILE A 91 12.50 7.32 4.78
N LYS A 92 13.09 6.16 4.47
CA LYS A 92 12.74 5.37 3.27
C LYS A 92 11.25 4.99 3.28
N HIS A 93 10.72 4.61 4.44
CA HIS A 93 9.28 4.38 4.62
C HIS A 93 8.42 5.63 4.38
N TYR A 94 8.95 6.83 4.62
CA TYR A 94 8.30 8.12 4.35
C TYR A 94 8.30 8.50 2.85
N THR A 95 9.42 8.33 2.14
CA THR A 95 9.59 8.78 0.74
C THR A 95 8.89 7.90 -0.30
N LEU A 96 8.79 6.59 -0.06
CA LEU A 96 8.04 5.66 -0.93
C LEU A 96 6.54 6.00 -1.00
N SER A 97 5.99 6.64 0.03
CA SER A 97 4.60 7.11 0.07
C SER A 97 4.32 8.34 -0.83
N ARG A 98 5.35 9.13 -1.21
CA ARG A 98 5.22 10.31 -2.08
C ARG A 98 5.08 9.97 -3.56
N LYS A 99 5.81 8.96 -4.05
CA LYS A 99 5.78 8.57 -5.48
C LYS A 99 4.43 7.96 -5.88
N THR A 100 3.78 7.23 -4.97
CA THR A 100 2.47 6.60 -5.22
C THR A 100 1.31 7.61 -5.26
N GLN A 101 1.42 8.76 -4.58
CA GLN A 101 0.40 9.81 -4.65
C GLN A 101 0.51 10.67 -5.92
N LYS A 102 1.72 10.98 -6.40
CA LYS A 102 1.92 11.80 -7.61
C LYS A 102 1.41 11.14 -8.90
N GLN A 103 1.34 9.81 -8.95
CA GLN A 103 0.81 9.07 -10.10
C GLN A 103 -0.73 9.02 -10.17
N VAL A 104 -1.46 9.32 -9.09
CA VAL A 104 -2.94 9.28 -9.10
C VAL A 104 -3.55 10.63 -9.52
N SER A 105 -2.80 11.73 -9.37
CA SER A 105 -3.24 13.09 -9.70
C SER A 105 -2.81 13.57 -11.10
N GLY A 106 -2.24 12.69 -11.94
CA GLY A 106 -1.68 13.05 -13.25
C GLY A 106 -2.45 12.54 -14.48
N SER A 107 -3.57 11.83 -14.31
CA SER A 107 -4.38 11.31 -15.44
C SER A 107 -5.76 11.95 -15.43
N GLY A 108 -5.81 13.23 -15.75
CA GLY A 108 -7.05 14.00 -15.81
C GLY A 108 -6.81 15.36 -16.46
N THR A 109 -6.75 15.36 -17.79
CA THR A 109 -7.27 16.36 -18.74
C THR A 109 -6.46 16.28 -20.04
N SER A 110 -6.97 15.53 -21.01
CA SER A 110 -6.81 15.91 -22.41
C SER A 110 -8.14 15.63 -23.09
N ASN A 111 -8.93 16.69 -23.23
CA ASN A 111 -10.04 16.80 -24.15
C ASN A 111 -10.14 18.27 -24.51
N LYS A 112 -9.52 18.62 -25.64
CA LYS A 112 -10.05 19.51 -26.67
C LYS A 112 -9.20 19.32 -27.92
#